data_AF-A0A0C3CMA4-F1
#
_entry.id   AF-A0A0C3CMA4-F1
#
_cell.length_a   1.000
_cell.length_b   1.000
_cell.length_c   1.000
_cell.angle_alpha   90.00
_cell.angle_beta   90.00
_cell.angle_gamma   90.00
#
_symmetry.space_group_name_H-M   'P 1'
#
loop_
_entity.id
_entity.type
_entity.pdbx_description
1 polymer ?
#
loop_
_entity_poly.entity_id
_entity_poly.type
_entity_poly.pdbx_seq_one_letter_code
_entity_poly.pdbx_strand_id
1 'polypeptide(L)'
;MPKDQPDVFLMQHHHPMNFGAPWLTNLNSLTLNSITTLSVLLGVCSRMPSIENLHLNFGTTGPGIDRNLRSVNMPLLTSLDISCPLDISLTFLDHITPAPGCNLHLFSNVSGSLEIMTPAEVDSAQRIIMKFAKNYFSHRGSTSFFLQISPETISAADFCPKVGPISTLHPRFEGFRITIYDRHTGRLPPCLFALFLGTFVPAHCVKKLILDSTYIRHALVPVFTDFLAMMTAVEMLGLTTDGLEFINSLPGVHFPLLKTIIWIPCYTSESPDNDNMESLIINFLAMRRKIGMPIETLDFSPCTYLSVPMDIQILEAEAGLRVVWLQGVYGYRREYVCGSGRPEELPTTISRSHLSSVHG
;
A
#
# COMPACT_ATOMS: atom_id res chain seq x y z
N MET A 1 11.56 12.70 35.87
CA MET A 1 10.49 11.81 36.35
C MET A 1 9.16 12.35 35.86
N PRO A 2 8.56 11.78 34.80
CA PRO A 2 7.21 12.16 34.39
C PRO A 2 6.20 11.49 35.33
N LYS A 3 5.16 12.25 35.70
CA LYS A 3 4.07 11.80 36.57
C LYS A 3 3.11 10.93 35.76
N ASP A 4 2.83 9.73 36.26
CA ASP A 4 1.83 8.80 35.74
C ASP A 4 0.46 9.51 35.61
N GLN A 5 0.00 9.69 34.37
CA GLN A 5 -1.38 10.03 34.08
C GLN A 5 -2.18 8.72 34.05
N PRO A 6 -3.25 8.56 34.85
CA PRO A 6 -4.05 7.35 34.82
C PRO A 6 -4.80 7.25 33.49
N ASP A 7 -4.54 6.18 32.73
CA ASP A 7 -5.31 5.82 31.54
C ASP A 7 -6.77 5.65 31.93
N VAL A 8 -7.62 6.58 31.47
CA VAL A 8 -9.07 6.49 31.63
C VAL A 8 -9.58 5.44 30.65
N PHE A 9 -9.70 4.19 31.12
CA PHE A 9 -10.39 3.14 30.39
C PHE A 9 -11.89 3.47 30.29
N LEU A 10 -12.33 3.92 29.12
CA LEU A 10 -13.75 4.01 28.79
C LEU A 10 -14.34 2.59 28.79
N MET A 11 -15.13 2.25 29.81
CA MET A 11 -15.90 1.00 29.84
C MET A 11 -16.94 1.02 28.73
N GLN A 12 -16.72 0.26 27.66
CA GLN A 12 -17.73 0.03 26.63
C GLN A 12 -18.74 -1.01 27.15
N HIS A 13 -20.00 -0.61 27.31
CA HIS A 13 -21.08 -1.53 27.64
C HIS A 13 -21.39 -2.42 26.43
N HIS A 14 -20.99 -3.70 26.48
CA HIS A 14 -21.33 -4.69 25.47
C HIS A 14 -22.77 -5.18 25.66
N HIS A 15 -23.71 -4.70 24.85
CA HIS A 15 -25.05 -5.29 24.78
C HIS A 15 -25.04 -6.53 23.88
N PRO A 16 -25.48 -7.71 24.36
CA PRO A 16 -25.54 -8.91 23.53
C PRO A 16 -26.53 -8.69 22.37
N MET A 17 -26.04 -8.82 21.15
CA MET A 17 -26.85 -8.68 19.94
C MET A 17 -27.71 -9.93 19.74
N ASN A 18 -29.03 -9.77 19.61
CA ASN A 18 -29.91 -10.89 19.27
C ASN A 18 -29.85 -11.18 17.76
N PHE A 19 -28.97 -12.11 17.37
CA PHE A 19 -28.78 -12.52 15.99
C PHE A 19 -29.95 -13.33 15.37
N GLY A 20 -31.03 -13.55 16.12
CA GLY A 20 -32.28 -14.13 15.62
C GLY A 20 -33.36 -13.10 15.30
N ALA A 21 -33.07 -11.80 15.44
CA ALA A 21 -34.07 -10.77 15.21
C ALA A 21 -34.44 -10.65 13.71
N PRO A 22 -35.73 -10.52 13.36
CA PRO A 22 -36.19 -10.55 11.97
C PRO A 22 -35.65 -9.38 11.13
N TRP A 23 -35.35 -8.24 11.76
CA TRP A 23 -34.82 -7.06 11.08
C TRP A 23 -33.42 -7.25 10.51
N LEU A 24 -32.66 -8.28 10.94
CA LEU A 24 -31.32 -8.58 10.42
C LEU A 24 -31.34 -8.92 8.92
N THR A 25 -32.43 -9.52 8.44
CA THR A 25 -32.59 -9.90 7.03
C THR A 25 -32.59 -8.71 6.06
N ASN A 26 -32.87 -7.51 6.58
CA ASN A 26 -32.91 -6.26 5.82
C ASN A 26 -31.66 -5.39 6.01
N LEU A 27 -30.62 -5.90 6.67
CA LEU A 27 -29.36 -5.17 6.81
C LEU A 27 -28.52 -5.30 5.55
N ASN A 28 -28.12 -4.14 5.01
CA ASN A 28 -27.19 -4.06 3.87
C ASN A 28 -25.76 -3.72 4.32
N SER A 29 -25.57 -3.26 5.56
CA SER A 29 -24.25 -2.97 6.12
C SER A 29 -24.18 -3.44 7.57
N LEU A 30 -23.07 -4.07 7.95
CA LEU A 30 -22.85 -4.59 9.29
C LEU A 30 -21.38 -4.44 9.69
N THR A 31 -21.17 -3.88 10.87
CA THR A 31 -19.86 -3.82 11.54
C THR A 31 -19.89 -4.70 12.78
N LEU A 32 -18.94 -5.62 12.90
CA LEU A 32 -18.81 -6.56 14.00
C LEU A 32 -17.44 -6.42 14.64
N ASN A 33 -17.42 -5.95 15.89
CA ASN A 33 -16.18 -5.75 16.63
C ASN A 33 -15.91 -6.84 17.68
N SER A 34 -16.88 -7.74 17.90
CA SER A 34 -16.77 -8.82 18.86
C SER A 34 -17.69 -9.96 18.47
N ILE A 35 -17.10 -11.16 18.30
CA ILE A 35 -17.81 -12.43 18.15
C ILE A 35 -17.00 -13.50 18.87
N THR A 36 -17.70 -14.45 19.48
CA THR A 36 -17.08 -15.55 20.24
C THR A 36 -16.40 -16.58 19.33
N THR A 37 -17.08 -17.04 18.28
CA THR A 37 -16.57 -18.09 17.39
C THR A 37 -16.90 -17.83 15.91
N LEU A 38 -16.08 -18.39 15.03
CA LEU A 38 -16.26 -18.25 13.59
C LEU A 38 -17.54 -18.93 13.09
N SER A 39 -17.96 -20.04 13.70
CA SER A 39 -19.27 -20.67 13.40
C SER A 39 -20.45 -19.74 13.69
N VAL A 40 -20.40 -18.95 14.78
CA VAL A 40 -21.43 -17.97 15.09
C VAL A 40 -21.43 -16.87 14.02
N LEU A 41 -20.27 -16.33 13.64
CA LEU A 41 -20.16 -15.33 12.57
C LEU A 41 -20.75 -15.85 11.24
N LEU A 42 -20.38 -17.05 10.79
CA LEU A 42 -20.91 -17.64 9.56
C LEU A 42 -22.41 -17.91 9.66
N GLY A 43 -22.89 -18.39 10.82
CA GLY A 43 -24.31 -18.57 11.09
C GLY A 43 -25.09 -17.25 11.01
N VAL A 44 -24.49 -16.15 11.48
CA VAL A 44 -25.03 -14.80 11.37
C VAL A 44 -25.10 -14.36 9.91
N CYS A 45 -23.99 -14.46 9.15
CA CYS A 45 -23.96 -14.13 7.72
C CYS A 45 -24.99 -14.92 6.90
N SER A 46 -25.21 -16.20 7.22
CA SER A 46 -26.19 -17.05 6.50
C SER A 46 -27.65 -16.57 6.63
N ARG A 47 -27.95 -15.74 7.64
CA ARG A 47 -29.28 -15.16 7.88
C ARG A 47 -29.45 -13.76 7.29
N MET A 48 -28.41 -13.21 6.65
CA MET A 48 -28.40 -11.85 6.10
C MET A 48 -28.11 -11.88 4.60
N PRO A 49 -29.06 -12.35 3.77
CA PRO A 49 -28.86 -12.47 2.32
C PRO A 49 -28.70 -11.11 1.63
N SER A 50 -29.20 -10.03 2.25
CA SER A 50 -29.18 -8.66 1.72
C SER A 50 -27.89 -7.89 2.03
N ILE A 51 -26.92 -8.51 2.70
CA ILE A 51 -25.71 -7.82 3.14
C ILE A 51 -24.83 -7.42 1.95
N GLU A 52 -24.53 -6.14 1.85
CA GLU A 52 -23.66 -5.57 0.81
C GLU A 52 -22.28 -5.21 1.36
N ASN A 53 -22.22 -4.76 2.61
CA ASN A 53 -21.00 -4.28 3.27
C ASN A 53 -20.81 -5.01 4.61
N LEU A 54 -19.68 -5.71 4.76
CA LEU A 54 -19.34 -6.38 6.01
C LEU A 54 -17.98 -5.89 6.50
N HIS A 55 -17.94 -5.33 7.71
CA HIS A 55 -16.72 -4.92 8.39
C HIS A 55 -16.51 -5.77 9.65
N LEU A 56 -15.41 -6.50 9.73
CA LEU A 56 -15.03 -7.34 10.85
C LEU A 56 -13.81 -6.73 11.53
N ASN A 57 -13.89 -6.36 12.81
CA ASN A 57 -12.75 -5.77 13.52
C ASN A 57 -12.58 -6.41 14.91
N PHE A 58 -11.82 -7.50 14.98
CA PHE A 58 -11.65 -8.28 16.21
C PHE A 58 -10.34 -7.99 16.95
N GLY A 59 -9.60 -6.95 16.56
CA GLY A 59 -8.32 -6.61 17.19
C GLY A 59 -7.30 -7.75 17.13
N THR A 60 -6.60 -8.01 18.23
CA THR A 60 -5.58 -9.07 18.34
C THR A 60 -6.13 -10.42 18.77
N THR A 61 -7.26 -10.45 19.46
CA THR A 61 -7.93 -11.67 19.94
C THR A 61 -9.16 -11.91 19.09
N GLY A 62 -8.98 -12.55 17.93
CA GLY A 62 -10.10 -12.90 17.07
C GLY A 62 -10.97 -14.03 17.64
N PRO A 63 -12.12 -14.33 17.00
CA PRO A 63 -12.99 -15.43 17.39
C PRO A 63 -12.28 -16.78 17.34
N GLY A 64 -12.72 -17.72 18.18
CA GLY A 64 -12.24 -19.10 18.12
C GLY A 64 -12.59 -19.77 16.78
N ILE A 65 -11.67 -20.58 16.26
CA ILE A 65 -11.86 -21.36 15.03
C ILE A 65 -12.45 -22.73 15.38
N ASP A 66 -13.69 -22.99 14.93
CA ASP A 66 -14.33 -24.29 15.08
C ASP A 66 -13.83 -25.29 14.02
N ARG A 67 -13.84 -26.60 14.32
CA ARG A 67 -13.38 -27.65 13.39
C ARG A 67 -14.27 -27.85 12.16
N ASN A 68 -15.57 -27.55 12.28
CA ASN A 68 -16.58 -27.83 11.26
C ASN A 68 -17.33 -26.55 10.90
N LEU A 69 -16.77 -25.79 9.97
CA LEU A 69 -17.37 -24.56 9.48
C LEU A 69 -18.21 -24.84 8.23
N ARG A 70 -19.36 -24.17 8.12
CA ARG A 70 -20.24 -24.27 6.95
C ARG A 70 -19.90 -23.17 5.96
N SER A 71 -19.93 -23.47 4.67
CA SER A 71 -19.82 -22.44 3.64
C SER A 71 -21.08 -21.58 3.58
N VAL A 72 -20.90 -20.28 3.38
CA VAL A 72 -21.99 -19.29 3.29
C VAL A 72 -21.92 -18.60 1.93
N ASN A 73 -23.04 -18.56 1.23
CA ASN A 73 -23.18 -17.76 0.02
C ASN A 73 -23.65 -16.35 0.38
N MET A 74 -22.95 -15.34 -0.12
CA MET A 74 -23.21 -13.92 0.16
C MET A 74 -23.36 -13.16 -1.17
N PRO A 75 -24.45 -13.40 -1.92
CA PRO A 75 -24.57 -13.03 -3.32
C PRO A 75 -24.64 -11.51 -3.57
N LEU A 76 -24.94 -10.70 -2.54
CA LEU A 76 -24.97 -9.24 -2.62
C LEU A 76 -23.76 -8.56 -1.97
N LEU A 77 -22.83 -9.32 -1.37
CA LEU A 77 -21.67 -8.75 -0.69
C LEU A 77 -20.72 -8.10 -1.70
N THR A 78 -20.72 -6.77 -1.73
CA THR A 78 -19.90 -5.96 -2.64
C THR A 78 -18.64 -5.41 -1.98
N SER A 79 -18.62 -5.30 -0.64
CA SER A 79 -17.47 -4.84 0.12
C SER A 79 -17.28 -5.66 1.38
N LEU A 80 -16.06 -6.15 1.58
CA LEU A 80 -15.65 -6.92 2.74
C LEU A 80 -14.38 -6.31 3.32
N ASP A 81 -14.43 -5.90 4.59
CA ASP A 81 -13.31 -5.33 5.32
C ASP A 81 -13.03 -6.19 6.56
N ILE A 82 -11.82 -6.71 6.67
CA ILE A 82 -11.44 -7.66 7.73
C ILE A 82 -10.19 -7.17 8.44
N SER A 83 -10.37 -6.77 9.70
CA SER A 83 -9.34 -6.39 10.66
C SER A 83 -9.25 -7.43 11.79
N CYS A 84 -8.54 -8.54 11.57
CA CYS A 84 -8.34 -9.59 12.57
C CYS A 84 -7.07 -10.43 12.27
N PRO A 85 -6.66 -11.38 13.14
CA PRO A 85 -5.53 -12.27 12.85
C PRO A 85 -5.65 -12.99 11.49
N LEU A 86 -4.51 -13.27 10.86
CA LEU A 86 -4.46 -13.73 9.47
C LEU A 86 -5.14 -15.09 9.28
N ASP A 87 -4.89 -16.01 10.20
CA ASP A 87 -5.48 -17.36 10.23
C ASP A 87 -7.02 -17.31 10.27
N ILE A 88 -7.58 -16.45 11.12
CA ILE A 88 -9.02 -16.23 11.24
C ILE A 88 -9.57 -15.59 9.97
N SER A 89 -8.88 -14.57 9.44
CA SER A 89 -9.25 -13.90 8.20
C SER A 89 -9.33 -14.89 7.04
N LEU A 90 -8.28 -15.67 6.83
CA LEU A 90 -8.20 -16.66 5.77
C LEU A 90 -9.27 -17.76 5.95
N THR A 91 -9.45 -18.25 7.17
CA THR A 91 -10.46 -19.28 7.45
C THR A 91 -11.87 -18.77 7.16
N PHE A 92 -12.19 -17.53 7.53
CA PHE A 92 -13.47 -16.90 7.17
C PHE A 92 -13.64 -16.78 5.66
N LEU A 93 -12.63 -16.24 4.97
CA LEU A 93 -12.64 -16.04 3.52
C LEU A 93 -12.80 -17.34 2.73
N ASP A 94 -12.24 -18.45 3.22
CA ASP A 94 -12.40 -19.76 2.58
C ASP A 94 -13.86 -20.27 2.63
N HIS A 95 -14.57 -19.93 3.71
CA HIS A 95 -15.94 -20.37 3.96
C HIS A 95 -17.01 -19.42 3.43
N ILE A 96 -16.66 -18.35 2.73
CA ILE A 96 -17.65 -17.48 2.09
C ILE A 96 -17.52 -17.48 0.57
N THR A 97 -18.63 -17.27 -0.11
CA THR A 97 -18.65 -16.97 -1.55
C THR A 97 -19.27 -15.58 -1.72
N PRO A 98 -18.47 -14.55 -2.02
CA PRO A 98 -18.97 -13.18 -2.14
C PRO A 98 -19.66 -12.94 -3.48
N ALA A 99 -20.24 -11.75 -3.67
CA ALA A 99 -20.76 -11.35 -4.97
C ALA A 99 -19.62 -11.20 -6.01
N PRO A 100 -19.93 -11.32 -7.31
CA PRO A 100 -19.00 -10.96 -8.38
C PRO A 100 -18.47 -9.52 -8.22
N GLY A 101 -17.16 -9.34 -8.34
CA GLY A 101 -16.55 -8.00 -8.19
C GLY A 101 -16.50 -7.46 -6.75
N CYS A 102 -16.72 -8.31 -5.75
CA CYS A 102 -16.59 -7.93 -4.33
C CYS A 102 -15.19 -7.39 -4.03
N ASN A 103 -15.12 -6.20 -3.44
CA ASN A 103 -13.90 -5.60 -2.93
C ASN A 103 -13.53 -6.27 -1.60
N LEU A 104 -12.28 -6.72 -1.48
CA LEU A 104 -11.72 -7.24 -0.24
C LEU A 104 -10.69 -6.24 0.27
N HIS A 105 -10.92 -5.70 1.47
CA HIS A 105 -9.93 -5.02 2.28
C HIS A 105 -9.53 -5.95 3.42
N LEU A 106 -8.31 -6.46 3.36
CA LEU A 106 -7.73 -7.26 4.44
C LEU A 106 -6.83 -6.33 5.27
N PHE A 107 -6.89 -6.40 6.58
CA PHE A 107 -6.00 -5.72 7.51
C PHE A 107 -5.65 -6.74 8.60
N SER A 108 -4.60 -7.51 8.39
CA SER A 108 -4.25 -8.54 9.35
C SER A 108 -3.12 -8.11 10.26
N ASN A 109 -3.38 -8.08 11.57
CA ASN A 109 -2.33 -8.02 12.58
C ASN A 109 -1.67 -9.40 12.68
N VAL A 110 -0.39 -9.48 12.35
CA VAL A 110 0.39 -10.69 12.60
C VAL A 110 0.87 -10.65 14.05
N SER A 111 0.02 -11.09 14.98
CA SER A 111 0.29 -11.10 16.42
C SER A 111 1.63 -11.78 16.74
N GLY A 112 2.34 -11.29 17.76
CA GLY A 112 3.79 -11.45 17.98
C GLY A 112 4.38 -12.85 18.21
N SER A 113 3.63 -13.92 17.94
CA SER A 113 4.15 -15.28 17.81
C SER A 113 4.03 -15.74 16.35
N LEU A 114 4.73 -15.05 15.44
CA LEU A 114 4.99 -15.55 14.10
C LEU A 114 5.78 -16.86 14.22
N GLU A 115 5.10 -17.95 14.52
CA GLU A 115 5.49 -19.23 13.97
C GLU A 115 5.48 -19.03 12.45
N ILE A 116 6.63 -19.31 11.84
CA ILE A 116 6.84 -19.20 10.41
C ILE A 116 5.71 -19.97 9.74
N MET A 117 4.88 -19.29 8.93
CA MET A 117 3.81 -19.96 8.18
C MET A 117 4.39 -21.18 7.47
N THR A 118 3.78 -22.33 7.70
CA THR A 118 4.14 -23.56 7.00
C THR A 118 3.86 -23.38 5.50
N PRO A 119 4.58 -24.10 4.62
CA PRO A 119 4.31 -24.06 3.19
C PRO A 119 2.84 -24.33 2.84
N ALA A 120 2.17 -25.24 3.57
CA ALA A 120 0.76 -25.55 3.36
C ALA A 120 -0.18 -24.39 3.72
N GLU A 121 0.15 -23.60 4.75
CA GLU A 121 -0.61 -22.39 5.10
C GLU A 121 -0.42 -21.30 4.07
N VAL A 122 0.79 -21.16 3.53
CA VAL A 122 1.08 -20.25 2.41
C VAL A 122 0.25 -20.65 1.19
N ASP A 123 0.24 -21.93 0.80
CA ASP A 123 -0.56 -22.43 -0.32
C ASP A 123 -2.07 -22.18 -0.12
N SER A 124 -2.56 -22.38 1.11
CA SER A 124 -3.97 -22.10 1.45
C SER A 124 -4.29 -20.61 1.34
N ALA A 125 -3.44 -19.75 1.92
CA ALA A 125 -3.54 -18.31 1.79
C ALA A 125 -3.56 -17.88 0.31
N GLN A 126 -2.69 -18.49 -0.51
CA GLN A 126 -2.61 -18.23 -1.94
C GLN A 126 -3.94 -18.47 -2.61
N ARG A 127 -4.46 -19.69 -2.43
CA ARG A 127 -5.69 -20.14 -3.06
C ARG A 127 -6.85 -19.23 -2.66
N ILE A 128 -6.94 -18.87 -1.38
CA ILE A 128 -8.02 -18.03 -0.85
C ILE A 128 -7.90 -16.61 -1.40
N ILE A 129 -6.74 -15.96 -1.33
CA ILE A 129 -6.55 -14.59 -1.83
C ILE A 129 -6.73 -14.55 -3.35
N MET A 130 -6.19 -15.52 -4.09
CA MET A 130 -6.37 -15.64 -5.54
C MET A 130 -7.84 -15.78 -5.94
N LYS A 131 -8.65 -16.51 -5.16
CA LYS A 131 -10.10 -16.62 -5.39
C LYS A 131 -10.77 -15.24 -5.38
N PHE A 132 -10.45 -14.40 -4.39
CA PHE A 132 -11.01 -13.05 -4.28
C PHE A 132 -10.45 -12.11 -5.35
N ALA A 133 -9.13 -12.13 -5.59
CA ALA A 133 -8.49 -11.32 -6.62
C ALA A 133 -9.07 -11.64 -8.01
N LYS A 134 -9.17 -12.92 -8.39
CA LYS A 134 -9.77 -13.35 -9.67
C LYS A 134 -11.23 -12.91 -9.77
N ASN A 135 -12.02 -13.09 -8.71
CA ASN A 135 -13.41 -12.65 -8.69
C ASN A 135 -13.55 -11.13 -8.88
N TYR A 136 -12.65 -10.36 -8.26
CA TYR A 136 -12.63 -8.91 -8.36
C TYR A 136 -12.23 -8.44 -9.77
N PHE A 137 -11.05 -8.85 -10.27
CA PHE A 137 -10.51 -8.38 -11.55
C PHE A 137 -11.26 -8.92 -12.78
N SER A 138 -12.01 -10.02 -12.66
CA SER A 138 -12.86 -10.50 -13.77
C SER A 138 -14.11 -9.65 -13.99
N HIS A 139 -14.53 -8.86 -12.99
CA HIS A 139 -15.74 -8.05 -13.06
C HIS A 139 -15.47 -6.56 -13.03
N ARG A 140 -14.29 -6.13 -12.53
CA ARG A 140 -13.88 -4.74 -12.50
C ARG A 140 -12.63 -4.54 -13.33
N GLY A 141 -12.72 -3.64 -14.31
CA GLY A 141 -11.55 -3.12 -15.04
C GLY A 141 -10.79 -2.11 -14.19
N SER A 142 -10.45 -2.45 -12.94
CA SER A 142 -9.88 -1.47 -12.03
C SER A 142 -8.51 -1.00 -12.50
N THR A 143 -8.36 0.32 -12.52
CA THR A 143 -7.10 1.02 -12.78
C THR A 143 -6.37 1.38 -11.49
N SER A 144 -6.99 1.15 -10.32
CA SER A 144 -6.44 1.47 -9.01
C SER A 144 -6.29 0.24 -8.12
N PHE A 145 -5.19 0.17 -7.39
CA PHE A 145 -4.99 -0.88 -6.40
C PHE A 145 -3.96 -0.43 -5.37
N PHE A 146 -4.13 -0.88 -4.14
CA PHE A 146 -3.25 -0.65 -3.02
C PHE A 146 -2.85 -1.99 -2.42
N LEU A 147 -1.55 -2.23 -2.32
CA LEU A 147 -0.94 -3.34 -1.60
C LEU A 147 -0.01 -2.76 -0.54
N GLN A 148 -0.25 -3.07 0.73
CA GLN A 148 0.68 -2.80 1.82
C GLN A 148 1.10 -4.11 2.45
N ILE A 149 2.41 -4.31 2.57
CA ILE A 149 2.98 -5.47 3.24
C ILE A 149 4.00 -4.97 4.27
N SER A 150 3.77 -5.28 5.54
CA SER A 150 4.67 -5.06 6.66
C SER A 150 4.66 -6.24 7.63
N PRO A 151 5.67 -6.39 8.51
CA PRO A 151 5.69 -7.41 9.55
C PRO A 151 4.41 -7.45 10.38
N GLU A 152 3.78 -6.30 10.62
CA GLU A 152 2.55 -6.23 11.40
C GLU A 152 1.28 -6.26 10.55
N THR A 153 1.35 -5.96 9.26
CA THR A 153 0.16 -5.66 8.47
C THR A 153 0.26 -6.14 7.04
N ILE A 154 -0.74 -6.89 6.60
CA ILE A 154 -1.02 -7.11 5.19
C ILE A 154 -2.32 -6.40 4.85
N SER A 155 -2.26 -5.48 3.88
CA SER A 155 -3.43 -4.83 3.33
C SER A 155 -3.46 -4.84 1.81
N ALA A 156 -4.63 -5.10 1.27
CA ALA A 156 -4.90 -5.18 -0.16
C ALA A 156 -6.28 -4.56 -0.39
N ALA A 157 -6.42 -3.61 -1.32
CA ALA A 157 -7.71 -3.01 -1.67
C ALA A 157 -7.68 -2.30 -3.03
N ASP A 158 -8.84 -2.15 -3.66
CA ASP A 158 -9.03 -1.33 -4.87
C ASP A 158 -8.75 0.17 -4.64
N PHE A 159 -9.04 0.64 -3.43
CA PHE A 159 -8.81 2.02 -3.01
C PHE A 159 -7.94 2.04 -1.78
N CYS A 160 -7.03 3.02 -1.69
CA CYS A 160 -6.33 3.30 -0.45
C CYS A 160 -7.39 3.64 0.62
N PRO A 161 -7.54 2.82 1.69
CA PRO A 161 -8.51 3.12 2.73
C PRO A 161 -8.22 4.51 3.31
N LYS A 162 -9.26 5.32 3.52
CA LYS A 162 -9.17 6.62 4.23
C LYS A 162 -8.89 6.45 5.73
N VAL A 163 -8.38 5.30 6.15
CA VAL A 163 -8.35 4.85 7.54
C VAL A 163 -6.89 4.80 7.98
N GLY A 164 -6.46 5.88 8.64
CA GLY A 164 -5.15 5.98 9.29
C GLY A 164 -4.53 7.38 9.20
N PRO A 165 -3.50 7.70 10.01
CA PRO A 165 -2.77 8.98 9.92
C PRO A 165 -2.10 9.24 8.56
N ILE A 166 -2.10 8.25 7.64
CA ILE A 166 -1.61 8.33 6.25
C ILE A 166 -2.72 8.82 5.27
N SER A 167 -3.90 9.21 5.79
CA SER A 167 -5.03 9.75 5.02
C SER A 167 -4.76 11.07 4.29
N THR A 168 -3.54 11.59 4.31
CA THR A 168 -3.13 12.81 3.62
C THR A 168 -2.92 12.61 2.12
N LEU A 169 -2.90 11.38 1.63
CA LEU A 169 -2.76 11.14 0.20
C LEU A 169 -4.05 11.42 -0.55
N HIS A 170 -3.87 12.10 -1.68
CA HIS A 170 -4.93 12.70 -2.49
C HIS A 170 -6.04 11.67 -2.79
N PRO A 171 -7.32 12.00 -2.55
CA PRO A 171 -8.48 11.09 -2.74
C PRO A 171 -8.77 10.72 -4.21
N ARG A 172 -7.81 10.91 -5.12
CA ARG A 172 -7.93 10.66 -6.57
C ARG A 172 -6.71 9.94 -7.14
N PHE A 173 -5.97 9.19 -6.33
CA PHE A 173 -4.89 8.39 -6.90
C PHE A 173 -5.47 7.28 -7.78
N GLU A 174 -5.38 7.48 -9.09
CA GLU A 174 -5.62 6.45 -10.10
C GLU A 174 -4.29 5.78 -10.44
N GLY A 175 -4.11 4.55 -9.96
CA GLY A 175 -2.89 3.79 -10.21
C GLY A 175 -2.69 2.64 -9.21
N PHE A 176 -1.59 1.93 -9.41
CA PHE A 176 -1.14 0.86 -8.52
C PHE A 176 -0.22 1.45 -7.46
N ARG A 177 -0.45 1.17 -6.19
CA ARG A 177 0.45 1.53 -5.09
C ARG A 177 0.85 0.29 -4.33
N ILE A 178 2.15 0.12 -4.18
CA ILE A 178 2.77 -0.95 -3.42
C ILE A 178 3.57 -0.29 -2.32
N THR A 179 3.24 -0.64 -1.09
CA THR A 179 3.86 -0.14 0.10
C THR A 179 4.52 -1.30 0.85
N ILE A 180 5.83 -1.23 1.07
CA ILE A 180 6.59 -2.32 1.68
C ILE A 180 7.38 -1.74 2.85
N TYR A 181 7.05 -2.19 4.05
CA TYR A 181 7.78 -1.83 5.26
C TYR A 181 8.38 -3.09 5.87
N ASP A 182 9.68 -3.38 5.70
CA ASP A 182 10.32 -4.52 6.37
C ASP A 182 11.33 -4.03 7.40
N ARG A 183 10.82 -3.64 8.58
CA ARG A 183 11.68 -3.25 9.71
C ARG A 183 12.40 -4.47 10.27
N HIS A 184 13.57 -4.79 9.71
CA HIS A 184 14.68 -5.64 10.20
C HIS A 184 14.39 -7.01 10.84
N THR A 185 13.14 -7.42 11.03
CA THR A 185 12.81 -8.60 11.86
C THR A 185 12.85 -9.91 11.07
N GLY A 186 12.83 -9.87 9.73
CA GLY A 186 12.94 -11.07 8.88
C GLY A 186 11.77 -12.00 9.01
N ARG A 187 10.65 -11.46 9.46
CA ARG A 187 9.47 -12.21 9.85
C ARG A 187 8.59 -12.57 8.67
N LEU A 188 8.65 -11.83 7.57
CA LEU A 188 7.84 -12.14 6.39
C LEU A 188 8.58 -13.08 5.44
N PRO A 189 8.06 -14.30 5.21
CA PRO A 189 8.60 -15.20 4.20
C PRO A 189 8.53 -14.55 2.79
N PRO A 190 9.59 -14.63 1.97
CA PRO A 190 9.55 -14.16 0.58
C PRO A 190 8.39 -14.76 -0.25
N CYS A 191 7.96 -15.98 0.10
CA CYS A 191 6.82 -16.62 -0.56
C CYS A 191 5.50 -15.87 -0.35
N LEU A 192 5.30 -15.14 0.76
CA LEU A 192 4.12 -14.27 0.93
C LEU A 192 4.14 -13.11 -0.07
N PHE A 193 5.30 -12.52 -0.35
CA PHE A 193 5.37 -11.48 -1.39
C PHE A 193 5.06 -12.06 -2.76
N ALA A 194 5.61 -13.24 -3.08
CA ALA A 194 5.32 -13.93 -4.34
C ALA A 194 3.84 -14.28 -4.47
N LEU A 195 3.21 -14.66 -3.36
CA LEU A 195 1.77 -14.90 -3.24
C LEU A 195 0.95 -13.73 -3.76
N PHE A 196 1.12 -12.56 -3.12
CA PHE A 196 0.34 -11.37 -3.41
C PHE A 196 0.66 -10.89 -4.81
N LEU A 197 1.94 -10.71 -5.14
CA LEU A 197 2.35 -10.19 -6.44
C LEU A 197 1.93 -11.09 -7.60
N GLY A 198 1.97 -12.42 -7.44
CA GLY A 198 1.50 -13.38 -8.43
C GLY A 198 -0.01 -13.38 -8.65
N THR A 199 -0.79 -12.82 -7.72
CA THR A 199 -2.25 -12.71 -7.89
C THR A 199 -2.68 -11.58 -8.83
N PHE A 200 -1.80 -10.60 -9.10
CA PHE A 200 -2.14 -9.39 -9.84
C PHE A 200 -1.84 -9.51 -11.35
N VAL A 201 -2.82 -10.04 -12.08
CA VAL A 201 -2.76 -10.28 -13.53
C VAL A 201 -2.78 -9.00 -14.42
N PRO A 202 -3.39 -7.85 -14.04
CA PRO A 202 -3.39 -6.68 -14.93
C PRO A 202 -2.11 -5.85 -14.87
N ALA A 203 -0.96 -6.40 -14.45
CA ALA A 203 0.32 -5.68 -14.38
C ALA A 203 0.68 -4.97 -15.71
N HIS A 204 0.32 -5.57 -16.84
CA HIS A 204 0.60 -5.04 -18.18
C HIS A 204 -0.23 -3.81 -18.58
N CYS A 205 -1.31 -3.45 -17.86
CA CYS A 205 -2.10 -2.25 -18.15
C CYS A 205 -1.90 -1.14 -17.10
N VAL A 206 -1.02 -1.35 -16.12
CA VAL A 206 -0.71 -0.35 -15.09
C VAL A 206 0.10 0.78 -15.72
N LYS A 207 -0.50 1.97 -15.80
CA LYS A 207 0.17 3.19 -16.27
C LYS A 207 0.88 3.99 -15.19
N LYS A 208 0.40 3.87 -13.95
CA LYS A 208 0.94 4.60 -12.80
C LYS A 208 1.23 3.61 -11.68
N LEU A 209 2.48 3.53 -11.28
CA LEU A 209 2.94 2.73 -10.16
C LEU A 209 3.49 3.68 -9.08
N ILE A 210 3.09 3.51 -7.84
CA ILE A 210 3.79 4.05 -6.68
C ILE A 210 4.41 2.87 -5.95
N LEU A 211 5.71 2.93 -5.73
CA LEU A 211 6.43 2.01 -4.88
C LEU A 211 6.98 2.80 -3.69
N ASP A 212 6.28 2.67 -2.56
CA ASP A 212 6.62 3.28 -1.29
C ASP A 212 7.27 2.21 -0.42
N SER A 213 8.58 2.17 -0.45
CA SER A 213 9.31 1.14 0.27
C SER A 213 10.25 1.72 1.29
N THR A 214 10.42 0.99 2.38
CA THR A 214 11.48 1.23 3.35
C THR A 214 12.11 -0.10 3.74
N TYR A 215 13.44 -0.16 3.74
CA TYR A 215 14.21 -1.33 4.18
C TYR A 215 13.91 -2.65 3.42
N ILE A 216 13.72 -2.59 2.09
CA ILE A 216 13.52 -3.83 1.32
C ILE A 216 14.76 -4.71 1.36
N ARG A 217 14.58 -5.99 1.72
CA ARG A 217 15.64 -7.00 1.67
C ARG A 217 15.96 -7.42 0.25
N HIS A 218 17.24 -7.71 0.01
CA HIS A 218 17.70 -8.38 -1.22
C HIS A 218 17.02 -9.73 -1.47
N ALA A 219 16.52 -10.43 -0.44
CA ALA A 219 15.80 -11.69 -0.61
C ALA A 219 14.49 -11.55 -1.41
N LEU A 220 13.91 -10.35 -1.50
CA LEU A 220 12.71 -10.07 -2.28
C LEU A 220 13.01 -9.69 -3.73
N VAL A 221 14.29 -9.47 -4.09
CA VAL A 221 14.70 -9.05 -5.44
C VAL A 221 14.14 -9.96 -6.53
N PRO A 222 14.23 -11.31 -6.47
CA PRO A 222 13.72 -12.14 -7.56
C PRO A 222 12.21 -11.97 -7.77
N VAL A 223 11.45 -11.93 -6.67
CA VAL A 223 9.99 -11.81 -6.71
C VAL A 223 9.56 -10.49 -7.35
N PHE A 224 10.18 -9.39 -6.93
CA PHE A 224 9.87 -8.07 -7.48
C PHE A 224 10.42 -7.87 -8.89
N THR A 225 11.55 -8.51 -9.22
CA THR A 225 12.13 -8.43 -10.57
C THR A 225 11.13 -8.95 -11.59
N ASP A 226 10.63 -10.18 -11.40
CA ASP A 226 9.68 -10.78 -12.33
C ASP A 226 8.37 -9.97 -12.39
N PHE A 227 7.87 -9.56 -11.22
CA PHE A 227 6.63 -8.79 -11.13
C PHE A 227 6.72 -7.43 -11.83
N LEU A 228 7.77 -6.65 -11.56
CA LEU A 228 7.95 -5.31 -12.13
C LEU A 228 8.37 -5.38 -13.61
N ALA A 229 9.07 -6.43 -14.04
CA ALA A 229 9.38 -6.65 -15.45
C ALA A 229 8.11 -6.82 -16.31
N MET A 230 7.01 -7.34 -15.74
CA MET A 230 5.71 -7.44 -16.43
C MET A 230 4.99 -6.10 -16.61
N MET A 231 5.41 -5.04 -15.91
CA MET A 231 4.75 -3.73 -15.90
C MET A 231 5.24 -2.82 -17.03
N THR A 232 5.15 -3.30 -18.26
CA THR A 232 5.70 -2.59 -19.43
C THR A 232 4.96 -1.30 -19.79
N ALA A 233 3.72 -1.13 -19.32
CA ALA A 233 2.89 0.04 -19.59
C ALA A 233 3.07 1.20 -18.61
N VAL A 234 3.96 1.08 -17.61
CA VAL A 234 4.16 2.13 -16.61
C VAL A 234 4.74 3.38 -17.28
N GLU A 235 3.95 4.45 -17.28
CA GLU A 235 4.30 5.79 -17.77
C GLU A 235 4.77 6.70 -16.62
N MET A 236 4.26 6.47 -15.42
CA MET A 236 4.55 7.24 -14.21
C MET A 236 4.96 6.32 -13.06
N LEU A 237 6.12 6.56 -12.47
CA LEU A 237 6.64 5.79 -11.34
C LEU A 237 6.92 6.71 -10.15
N GLY A 238 6.16 6.53 -9.08
CA GLY A 238 6.36 7.20 -7.80
C GLY A 238 7.25 6.39 -6.88
N LEU A 239 8.29 7.00 -6.29
CA LEU A 239 9.29 6.30 -5.48
C LEU A 239 9.69 7.12 -4.24
N THR A 240 10.01 6.42 -3.15
CA THR A 240 10.86 6.93 -2.07
C THR A 240 12.35 6.75 -2.44
N THR A 241 13.27 7.30 -1.65
CA THR A 241 14.73 7.09 -1.83
C THR A 241 15.09 5.60 -1.83
N ASP A 242 14.64 4.86 -0.81
CA ASP A 242 14.83 3.41 -0.71
C ASP A 242 14.17 2.67 -1.88
N GLY A 243 13.03 3.17 -2.37
CA GLY A 243 12.37 2.62 -3.55
C GLY A 243 13.23 2.76 -4.80
N LEU A 244 13.89 3.90 -5.00
CA LEU A 244 14.81 4.08 -6.12
C LEU A 244 16.04 3.18 -5.99
N GLU A 245 16.64 3.11 -4.79
CA GLU A 245 17.75 2.19 -4.54
C GLU A 245 17.37 0.74 -4.84
N PHE A 246 16.19 0.33 -4.38
CA PHE A 246 15.65 -1.00 -4.65
C PHE A 246 15.49 -1.23 -6.15
N ILE A 247 14.85 -0.32 -6.89
CA ILE A 247 14.70 -0.42 -8.36
C ILE A 247 16.05 -0.52 -9.06
N ASN A 248 17.04 0.28 -8.65
CA ASN A 248 18.39 0.22 -9.20
C ASN A 248 19.09 -1.13 -8.96
N SER A 249 18.69 -1.86 -7.92
CA SER A 249 19.21 -3.19 -7.60
C SER A 249 18.55 -4.32 -8.41
N LEU A 250 17.43 -4.07 -9.08
CA LEU A 250 16.68 -5.10 -9.81
C LEU A 250 17.24 -5.28 -11.23
N PRO A 251 17.74 -6.48 -11.59
CA PRO A 251 18.19 -6.74 -12.94
C PRO A 251 17.02 -6.82 -13.92
N GLY A 252 17.10 -6.17 -15.08
CA GLY A 252 16.12 -6.33 -16.17
C GLY A 252 14.81 -5.53 -16.02
N VAL A 253 14.62 -4.80 -14.92
CA VAL A 253 13.46 -3.92 -14.74
C VAL A 253 13.74 -2.57 -15.38
N HIS A 254 13.11 -2.30 -16.53
CA HIS A 254 13.41 -1.12 -17.33
C HIS A 254 12.26 -0.14 -17.52
N PHE A 255 11.00 -0.56 -17.37
CA PHE A 255 9.79 0.23 -17.64
C PHE A 255 9.89 1.01 -18.97
N PRO A 256 9.71 0.34 -20.12
CA PRO A 256 10.00 0.93 -21.43
C PRO A 256 9.21 2.20 -21.75
N LEU A 257 7.99 2.35 -21.21
CA LEU A 257 7.15 3.53 -21.42
C LEU A 257 7.29 4.60 -20.34
N LEU A 258 8.23 4.44 -19.40
CA LEU A 258 8.38 5.35 -18.26
C LEU A 258 8.84 6.73 -18.72
N LYS A 259 8.02 7.75 -18.42
CA LYS A 259 8.28 9.15 -18.76
C LYS A 259 8.46 10.03 -17.54
N THR A 260 7.76 9.71 -16.44
CA THR A 260 7.75 10.55 -15.25
C THR A 260 8.15 9.76 -14.02
N ILE A 261 9.16 10.25 -13.31
CA ILE A 261 9.42 9.87 -11.92
C ILE A 261 8.74 10.88 -11.01
N ILE A 262 8.01 10.39 -10.02
CA ILE A 262 7.41 11.20 -8.96
C ILE A 262 8.15 10.89 -7.66
N TRP A 263 8.77 11.88 -7.04
CA TRP A 263 9.43 11.69 -5.75
C TRP A 263 8.42 11.79 -4.62
N ILE A 264 8.36 10.77 -3.78
CA ILE A 264 7.41 10.66 -2.68
C ILE A 264 8.15 10.84 -1.36
N PRO A 265 7.66 11.70 -0.45
CA PRO A 265 8.27 11.86 0.86
C PRO A 265 8.19 10.56 1.65
N CYS A 266 9.31 10.14 2.22
CA CYS A 266 9.34 9.06 3.20
C CYS A 266 9.03 9.62 4.59
N TYR A 267 8.04 9.06 5.28
CA TYR A 267 7.62 9.54 6.61
C TYR A 267 8.35 8.87 7.77
N THR A 268 9.30 7.96 7.51
CA THR A 268 10.04 7.30 8.59
C THR A 268 11.13 8.22 9.13
N SER A 269 11.11 8.47 10.44
CA SER A 269 12.08 9.30 11.16
C SER A 269 13.54 8.80 11.11
N GLU A 270 13.75 7.61 10.56
CA GLU A 270 15.03 6.89 10.53
C GLU A 270 15.59 6.78 9.10
N SER A 271 15.14 7.63 8.15
CA SER A 271 15.60 7.47 6.78
C SER A 271 17.13 7.59 6.72
N PRO A 272 17.82 6.59 6.14
CA PRO A 272 19.27 6.64 5.97
C PRO A 272 19.69 7.91 5.21
N ASP A 273 20.92 8.34 5.48
CA ASP A 273 21.52 9.59 5.04
C ASP A 273 21.01 10.07 3.67
N ASN A 274 20.35 11.22 3.66
CA ASN A 274 19.93 11.91 2.43
C ASN A 274 21.11 12.16 1.47
N ASP A 275 22.34 12.07 1.96
CA ASP A 275 23.60 12.28 1.25
C ASP A 275 23.74 11.39 0.00
N ASN A 276 23.07 10.23 -0.09
CA ASN A 276 23.15 9.36 -1.26
C ASN A 276 22.06 9.61 -2.32
N MET A 277 21.06 10.46 -2.05
CA MET A 277 19.91 10.65 -2.95
C MET A 277 20.34 11.17 -4.33
N GLU A 278 21.28 12.13 -4.37
CA GLU A 278 21.82 12.69 -5.61
C GLU A 278 22.43 11.61 -6.50
N SER A 279 23.30 10.78 -5.93
CA SER A 279 23.98 9.70 -6.63
C SER A 279 22.99 8.67 -7.16
N LEU A 280 21.95 8.33 -6.39
CA LEU A 280 20.90 7.39 -6.82
C LEU A 280 20.13 7.91 -8.04
N ILE A 281 19.73 9.19 -8.02
CA ILE A 281 19.01 9.82 -9.14
C ILE A 281 19.90 9.87 -10.38
N ILE A 282 21.14 10.36 -10.25
CA ILE A 282 22.08 10.45 -11.37
C ILE A 282 22.36 9.06 -11.96
N ASN A 283 22.57 8.05 -11.13
CA ASN A 283 22.79 6.67 -11.59
C ASN A 283 21.58 6.12 -12.35
N PHE A 284 20.37 6.36 -11.84
CA PHE A 284 19.13 5.95 -12.51
C PHE A 284 18.95 6.63 -13.87
N LEU A 285 19.15 7.95 -13.92
CA LEU A 285 19.07 8.74 -15.17
C LEU A 285 20.12 8.30 -16.19
N ALA A 286 21.37 8.11 -15.75
CA ALA A 286 22.45 7.63 -16.59
C ALA A 286 22.18 6.22 -17.14
N MET A 287 21.65 5.32 -16.31
CA MET A 287 21.24 3.97 -16.72
C MET A 287 20.15 4.03 -17.79
N ARG A 288 19.08 4.80 -17.54
CA ARG A 288 17.95 5.01 -18.47
C ARG A 288 18.41 5.59 -19.81
N ARG A 289 19.30 6.58 -19.80
CA ARG A 289 19.94 7.13 -21.00
C ARG A 289 20.74 6.08 -21.76
N LYS A 290 21.56 5.29 -21.05
CA LYS A 290 22.42 4.25 -21.65
C LYS A 290 21.61 3.20 -22.42
N ILE A 291 20.41 2.86 -21.94
CA ILE A 291 19.50 1.92 -22.63
C ILE A 291 18.62 2.58 -23.69
N GLY A 292 18.83 3.87 -24.00
CA GLY A 292 18.08 4.60 -25.03
C GLY A 292 16.64 4.93 -24.61
N MET A 293 16.35 4.93 -23.31
CA MET A 293 15.03 5.21 -22.76
C MET A 293 15.16 6.31 -21.69
N PRO A 294 15.44 7.57 -22.03
CA PRO A 294 15.47 8.64 -21.04
C PRO A 294 14.07 8.86 -20.44
N ILE A 295 14.00 9.44 -19.24
CA ILE A 295 12.73 9.96 -18.70
C ILE A 295 12.56 11.42 -19.13
N GLU A 296 11.32 11.90 -19.17
CA GLU A 296 10.98 13.27 -19.56
C GLU A 296 10.81 14.19 -18.35
N THR A 297 10.38 13.66 -17.20
CA THR A 297 10.01 14.47 -16.04
C THR A 297 10.42 13.85 -14.72
N LEU A 298 10.99 14.68 -13.84
CA LEU A 298 11.24 14.38 -12.44
C LEU A 298 10.42 15.35 -11.58
N ASP A 299 9.44 14.83 -10.87
CA ASP A 299 8.42 15.61 -10.15
C ASP A 299 8.55 15.47 -8.63
N PHE A 300 9.01 16.53 -7.97
CA PHE A 300 9.14 16.67 -6.52
C PHE A 300 7.94 17.37 -5.88
N SER A 301 6.89 17.70 -6.64
CA SER A 301 5.72 18.43 -6.09
C SER A 301 5.02 17.75 -4.91
N PRO A 302 5.04 16.41 -4.73
CA PRO A 302 4.49 15.79 -3.52
C PRO A 302 5.31 16.04 -2.24
N CYS A 303 6.57 16.47 -2.36
CA CYS A 303 7.48 16.69 -1.23
C CYS A 303 7.21 18.03 -0.52
N THR A 304 5.96 18.29 -0.13
CA THR A 304 5.54 19.62 0.35
C THR A 304 5.97 19.95 1.79
N TYR A 305 6.46 18.97 2.55
CA TYR A 305 6.72 19.13 4.00
C TYR A 305 8.16 18.81 4.41
N LEU A 306 8.92 18.13 3.56
CA LEU A 306 10.29 17.74 3.86
C LEU A 306 11.22 18.60 3.03
N SER A 307 12.19 19.23 3.69
CA SER A 307 13.34 19.76 2.98
C SER A 307 14.05 18.59 2.32
N VAL A 308 14.08 18.52 1.00
CA VAL A 308 14.95 17.59 0.29
C VAL A 308 16.31 18.29 0.23
N PRO A 309 17.32 17.86 1.00
CA PRO A 309 18.64 18.47 1.00
C PRO A 309 19.42 17.95 -0.21
N MET A 310 18.91 18.24 -1.39
CA MET A 310 19.49 17.84 -2.67
C MET A 310 19.80 19.10 -3.45
N ASP A 311 21.04 19.23 -3.93
CA ASP A 311 21.39 20.21 -4.93
C ASP A 311 20.87 19.74 -6.28
N ILE A 312 19.73 20.29 -6.68
CA ILE A 312 19.07 19.91 -7.92
C ILE A 312 19.77 20.51 -9.14
N GLN A 313 20.69 21.47 -8.94
CA GLN A 313 21.44 22.09 -10.04
C GLN A 313 22.31 21.08 -10.79
N ILE A 314 22.71 19.98 -10.14
CA ILE A 314 23.43 18.87 -10.78
C ILE A 314 22.66 18.26 -11.95
N LEU A 315 21.32 18.37 -11.94
CA LEU A 315 20.47 17.85 -13.01
C LEU A 315 20.57 18.68 -14.29
N GLU A 316 21.19 19.87 -14.28
CA GLU A 316 21.39 20.68 -15.49
C GLU A 316 22.18 19.92 -16.58
N ALA A 317 23.02 18.96 -16.20
CA ALA A 317 23.72 18.08 -17.12
C ALA A 317 22.77 17.13 -17.91
N GLU A 318 21.54 16.95 -17.45
CA GLU A 318 20.53 16.06 -18.03
C GLU A 318 19.63 16.83 -19.01
N ALA A 319 20.22 17.30 -20.12
CA ALA A 319 19.54 18.16 -21.10
C ALA A 319 18.18 17.61 -21.56
N GLY A 320 17.14 18.44 -21.49
CA GLY A 320 15.75 18.12 -21.84
C GLY A 320 14.93 17.52 -20.70
N LEU A 321 15.53 17.14 -19.57
CA LEU A 321 14.80 16.69 -18.39
C LEU A 321 13.98 17.85 -17.80
N ARG A 322 12.67 17.65 -17.61
CA ARG A 322 11.82 18.60 -16.92
C ARG A 322 11.77 18.31 -15.43
N VAL A 323 12.21 19.25 -14.60
CA VAL A 323 12.15 19.18 -13.14
C VAL A 323 10.93 19.98 -12.67
N VAL A 324 10.09 19.40 -11.82
CA VAL A 324 8.86 20.01 -11.29
C VAL A 324 8.92 20.01 -9.76
N TRP A 325 8.56 21.12 -9.13
CA TRP A 325 8.50 21.23 -7.65
C TRP A 325 7.47 22.27 -7.22
N LEU A 326 7.18 22.35 -5.92
CA LEU A 326 6.38 23.43 -5.35
C LEU A 326 7.29 24.44 -4.65
N GLN A 327 7.06 25.74 -4.89
CA GLN A 327 7.82 26.84 -4.30
C GLN A 327 6.92 27.71 -3.40
N GLY A 328 7.46 28.08 -2.23
CA GLY A 328 6.81 28.99 -1.28
C GLY A 328 5.70 28.35 -0.44
N VAL A 329 5.17 29.14 0.50
CA VAL A 329 4.15 28.70 1.47
C VAL A 329 2.87 28.20 0.78
N TYR A 330 2.47 28.90 -0.27
CA TYR A 330 1.27 28.59 -1.05
C TYR A 330 1.44 27.41 -2.00
N GLY A 331 2.66 26.88 -2.16
CA GLY A 331 2.94 25.72 -3.00
C GLY A 331 2.74 26.01 -4.50
N TYR A 332 3.29 27.11 -5.01
CA TYR A 332 3.22 27.40 -6.44
C TYR A 332 4.04 26.36 -7.22
N ARG A 333 3.38 25.66 -8.15
CA ARG A 333 4.05 24.70 -9.03
C ARG A 333 5.02 25.43 -9.95
N ARG A 334 6.29 25.05 -9.89
CA ARG A 334 7.37 25.51 -10.76
C ARG A 334 7.85 24.36 -11.63
N GLU A 335 8.33 24.71 -12.81
CA GLU A 335 8.94 23.78 -13.75
C GLU A 335 10.20 24.41 -14.32
N TYR A 336 11.20 23.57 -14.57
CA TYR A 336 12.44 23.95 -15.23
C TYR A 336 12.85 22.84 -16.19
N VAL A 337 13.46 23.20 -17.32
CA VAL A 337 13.98 22.24 -18.30
C VAL A 337 15.50 22.31 -18.27
N CYS A 338 16.11 21.20 -17.86
CA CYS A 338 17.56 21.07 -17.76
C CYS A 338 18.25 21.23 -19.12
N GLY A 339 19.46 21.77 -19.11
CA GLY A 339 20.25 22.11 -20.30
C GLY A 339 19.85 23.44 -20.95
N SER A 340 19.09 24.28 -20.25
CA SER A 340 18.70 25.61 -20.76
C SER A 340 19.78 26.68 -20.56
N GLY A 341 20.85 26.36 -19.81
CA GLY A 341 21.98 27.25 -19.53
C GLY A 341 21.72 28.24 -18.40
N ARG A 342 20.74 27.94 -17.53
CA ARG A 342 20.33 28.79 -16.40
C ARG A 342 20.17 28.01 -15.09
N PRO A 343 21.20 27.30 -14.61
CA PRO A 343 21.09 26.46 -13.43
C PRO A 343 20.67 27.25 -12.18
N GLU A 344 20.87 28.57 -12.15
CA GLU A 344 20.45 29.46 -11.07
C GLU A 344 18.92 29.55 -10.89
N GLU A 345 18.12 29.15 -11.88
CA GLU A 345 16.67 29.06 -11.75
C GLU A 345 16.23 27.79 -10.98
N LEU A 346 17.09 26.77 -10.90
CA LEU A 346 16.88 25.59 -10.08
C LEU A 346 17.21 25.90 -8.61
N PRO A 347 16.35 25.50 -7.66
CA PRO A 347 16.63 25.72 -6.26
C PRO A 347 17.77 24.82 -5.80
N THR A 348 18.71 25.37 -5.03
CA THR A 348 19.78 24.60 -4.37
C THR A 348 19.26 23.69 -3.26
N THR A 349 18.03 23.94 -2.79
CA THR A 349 17.35 23.08 -1.80
C THR A 349 15.84 23.21 -1.99
N ILE A 350 15.13 22.09 -2.07
CA ILE A 350 13.65 22.10 -2.02
C ILE A 350 13.27 22.18 -0.54
N SER A 351 13.07 23.38 -0.01
CA SER A 351 12.52 23.57 1.33
C SER A 351 11.32 24.50 1.27
N ARG A 352 10.24 24.15 1.98
CA ARG A 352 9.28 25.17 2.40
C ARG A 352 10.02 26.02 3.43
N SER A 353 10.45 27.21 3.03
CA SER A 353 10.98 28.23 3.94
C SER A 353 10.08 28.29 5.17
N HIS A 354 10.59 27.84 6.32
CA HIS A 354 9.89 27.98 7.58
C HIS A 354 9.56 29.46 7.77
N LEU A 355 8.30 29.75 8.08
CA LEU A 355 7.87 31.04 8.64
C LEU A 355 8.53 31.19 10.02
N SER A 356 9.83 31.44 10.05
CA SER A 356 10.50 31.99 11.22
C SER A 356 10.09 33.45 11.29
N SER A 357 9.34 33.81 12.34
CA SER A 357 9.04 35.17 12.81
C SER A 357 8.26 36.12 11.88
N VAL A 358 6.93 36.08 11.98
CA VAL A 358 6.11 37.32 12.04
C VAL A 358 5.10 37.17 13.18
N HIS A 359 5.62 37.11 14.41
CA HIS A 359 4.92 37.57 15.60
C HIS A 359 5.84 38.62 16.21
N GLY A 360 5.71 39.84 15.69
CA GLY A 360 6.13 41.07 16.34
C GLY A 360 4.90 41.76 16.91
#